data_AF-A0A0D2I6U2-F1
#
_entry.id   AF-A0A0D2I6U2-F1
#
_cell.length_a   1.000
_cell.length_b   1.000
_cell.length_c   1.000
_cell.angle_alpha   90.00
_cell.angle_beta   90.00
_cell.angle_gamma   90.00
#
_symmetry.space_group_name_H-M   'P 1'
#
loop_
_entity.id
_entity.type
_entity.pdbx_description
1 polymer ?
#
loop_
_entity_poly.entity_id
_entity_poly.type
_entity_poly.pdbx_seq_one_letter_code
_entity_poly.pdbx_strand_id
1 'polypeptide(L)'
;MHSFKTISVLAAVAGVALALPAPAEDGSLVERQWWGGPNRYWKSPDATTWVVVTAEATPEATATPTPTPAAEEPATTTEAPAATTTADSGSTDGYMGIVSKWRSAGGLPALTQDSTLEGNALKTATDSGGTLTHELNPGTMAQVLAPGNADNFESVYVGGWLCEIPTLPGLDGICDTLAQGWNHAGQTGHAEILTSTSYTKIGCALASGIWACDLA
;
A
#
# COMPACT_ATOMS: atom_id res chain seq x y z
N MET A 1 -74.78 34.14 -0.40
CA MET A 1 -73.34 34.26 -0.08
C MET A 1 -72.94 33.04 0.73
N HIS A 2 -72.16 32.12 0.17
CA HIS A 2 -71.68 30.92 0.86
C HIS A 2 -70.16 30.98 0.94
N SER A 3 -69.60 30.66 2.11
CA SER A 3 -68.16 30.61 2.32
C SER A 3 -67.83 29.55 3.38
N PHE A 4 -67.75 28.29 2.95
CA PHE A 4 -67.10 27.25 3.72
C PHE A 4 -65.61 27.25 3.34
N LYS A 5 -64.71 27.46 4.30
CA LYS A 5 -63.27 27.28 4.11
C LYS A 5 -62.84 25.93 4.65
N THR A 6 -62.33 25.09 3.77
CA THR A 6 -61.92 23.71 4.06
C THR A 6 -60.62 23.66 4.86
N ILE A 7 -60.54 22.72 5.80
CA ILE A 7 -59.34 22.44 6.60
C ILE A 7 -58.30 21.75 5.72
N SER A 8 -57.05 22.23 5.73
CA SER A 8 -55.93 21.54 5.08
C SER A 8 -55.30 20.55 6.06
N VAL A 9 -55.18 19.29 5.62
CA VAL A 9 -54.60 18.19 6.41
C VAL A 9 -53.10 18.09 6.10
N LEU A 10 -52.26 18.01 7.14
CA LEU A 10 -50.84 17.65 6.97
C LEU A 10 -50.72 16.20 6.47
N ALA A 11 -49.97 16.00 5.40
CA ALA A 11 -49.46 14.69 5.01
C ALA A 11 -47.94 14.65 5.27
N ALA A 12 -47.54 14.05 6.39
CA ALA A 12 -46.14 13.75 6.66
C ALA A 12 -45.78 12.43 5.95
N VAL A 13 -44.97 12.49 4.89
CA VAL A 13 -44.44 11.30 4.22
C VAL A 13 -43.14 10.91 4.89
N ALA A 14 -43.18 9.87 5.72
CA ALA A 14 -41.98 9.27 6.31
C ALA A 14 -41.23 8.47 5.23
N GLY A 15 -40.14 9.04 4.71
CA GLY A 15 -39.23 8.32 3.81
C GLY A 15 -38.43 7.27 4.58
N VAL A 16 -38.74 6.00 4.39
CA VAL A 16 -37.89 4.90 4.86
C VAL A 16 -36.70 4.78 3.91
N ALA A 17 -35.55 5.28 4.33
CA ALA A 17 -34.29 5.01 3.64
C ALA A 17 -33.92 3.53 3.88
N LEU A 18 -34.16 2.69 2.86
CA LEU A 18 -33.57 1.36 2.81
C LEU A 18 -32.07 1.52 2.53
N ALA A 19 -31.27 1.49 3.58
CA ALA A 19 -29.83 1.30 3.45
C ALA A 19 -29.61 -0.08 2.83
N LEU A 20 -29.28 -0.10 1.54
CA LEU A 20 -28.63 -1.26 0.94
C LEU A 20 -27.36 -1.53 1.76
N PRO A 21 -27.09 -2.78 2.18
CA PRO A 21 -25.80 -3.07 2.78
C PRO A 21 -24.73 -2.71 1.75
N ALA A 22 -23.81 -1.82 2.14
CA ALA A 22 -22.51 -1.79 1.50
C ALA A 22 -21.96 -3.23 1.52
N PRO A 23 -21.22 -3.68 0.48
CA PRO A 23 -20.50 -4.93 0.61
C PRO A 23 -19.66 -4.81 1.87
N ALA A 24 -19.97 -5.63 2.87
CA ALA A 24 -19.07 -5.81 3.99
C ALA A 24 -17.82 -6.40 3.36
N GLU A 25 -16.74 -5.61 3.31
CA GLU A 25 -15.42 -6.17 3.12
C GLU A 25 -15.27 -7.19 4.23
N ASP A 26 -15.26 -8.46 3.83
CA ASP A 26 -15.45 -9.55 4.75
C ASP A 26 -14.30 -9.50 5.76
N GLY A 27 -14.64 -9.42 7.05
CA GLY A 27 -13.67 -9.47 8.14
C GLY A 27 -12.87 -10.78 8.16
N SER A 28 -13.24 -11.73 7.29
CA SER A 28 -12.47 -12.90 6.87
C SER A 28 -11.29 -12.62 5.92
N LEU A 29 -10.86 -11.36 5.74
CA LEU A 29 -9.44 -11.07 5.42
C LEU A 29 -8.58 -11.68 6.53
N VAL A 30 -8.25 -12.96 6.32
CA VAL A 30 -7.57 -13.88 7.23
C VAL A 30 -6.55 -13.12 8.04
N GLU A 31 -6.75 -13.08 9.35
CA GLU A 31 -5.90 -12.42 10.33
C GLU A 31 -4.44 -12.71 9.96
N ARG A 32 -3.75 -11.75 9.33
CA ARG A 32 -2.37 -11.91 8.80
C ARG A 32 -1.40 -11.80 9.97
N GLN A 33 -1.59 -12.72 10.91
CA GLN A 33 -1.14 -12.60 12.27
C GLN A 33 0.24 -13.22 12.40
N TRP A 34 1.15 -12.44 12.96
CA TRP A 34 2.46 -12.92 13.37
C TRP A 34 2.32 -13.82 14.59
N TRP A 35 2.33 -15.14 14.39
CA TRP A 35 2.26 -16.11 15.49
C TRP A 35 3.64 -16.33 16.15
N GLY A 36 3.74 -15.94 17.42
CA GLY A 36 4.61 -16.45 18.50
C GLY A 36 6.06 -16.90 18.23
N GLY A 37 7.01 -16.27 18.93
CA GLY A 37 8.31 -16.88 19.29
C GLY A 37 9.57 -16.28 18.64
N PRO A 38 10.77 -16.79 19.01
CA PRO A 38 12.06 -16.18 18.67
C PRO A 38 12.53 -16.44 17.22
N ASN A 39 11.90 -17.36 16.49
CA ASN A 39 12.19 -17.63 15.07
C ASN A 39 10.93 -17.31 14.25
N ARG A 40 10.85 -16.08 13.72
CA ARG A 40 9.70 -15.63 12.91
C ARG A 40 10.00 -15.88 11.43
N TYR A 41 9.05 -16.51 10.74
CA TYR A 41 9.11 -16.70 9.29
C TYR A 41 7.75 -16.35 8.68
N TRP A 42 7.77 -15.81 7.45
CA TRP A 42 6.56 -15.55 6.71
C TRP A 42 5.95 -16.86 6.21
N LYS A 43 4.66 -17.08 6.46
CA LYS A 43 3.89 -18.11 5.75
C LYS A 43 2.84 -17.38 4.92
N SER A 44 3.01 -17.39 3.60
CA SER A 44 1.94 -16.97 2.69
C SER A 44 0.70 -17.81 2.98
N PRO A 45 -0.51 -17.22 3.07
CA PRO A 45 -1.73 -18.01 3.21
C PRO A 45 -1.87 -18.92 1.98
N ASP A 46 -2.09 -20.22 2.23
CA ASP A 46 -2.42 -21.17 1.19
C ASP A 46 -3.66 -20.66 0.44
N ALA A 47 -3.55 -20.46 -0.89
CA ALA A 47 -4.54 -19.77 -1.72
C ALA A 47 -5.86 -20.57 -1.86
N THR A 48 -6.64 -20.57 -0.79
CA THR A 48 -7.89 -21.31 -0.66
C THR A 48 -9.02 -20.43 -1.20
N THR A 49 -9.17 -20.42 -2.52
CA THR A 49 -10.27 -19.71 -3.20
C THR A 49 -11.60 -20.43 -2.95
N TRP A 50 -12.41 -19.92 -2.03
CA TRP A 50 -13.79 -20.36 -1.87
C TRP A 50 -14.65 -19.77 -2.98
N VAL A 51 -15.04 -20.59 -3.96
CA VAL A 51 -16.02 -20.20 -4.97
C VAL A 51 -17.41 -20.22 -4.33
N VAL A 52 -17.94 -19.05 -3.98
CA VAL A 52 -19.35 -18.92 -3.62
C VAL A 52 -20.19 -19.06 -4.88
N VAL A 53 -20.80 -20.22 -5.06
CA VAL A 53 -21.80 -20.44 -6.12
C VAL A 53 -23.10 -19.78 -5.68
N THR A 54 -23.31 -18.53 -6.09
CA THR A 54 -24.59 -17.85 -5.94
C THR A 54 -25.63 -18.58 -6.78
N ALA A 55 -26.70 -19.09 -6.15
CA ALA A 55 -27.82 -19.67 -6.87
C ALA A 55 -28.56 -18.57 -7.65
N GLU A 56 -28.67 -18.75 -8.96
CA GLU A 56 -29.33 -17.81 -9.87
C GLU A 56 -30.85 -17.78 -9.60
N ALA A 57 -31.37 -16.64 -9.18
CA ALA A 57 -32.80 -16.43 -9.03
C ALA A 57 -33.41 -16.02 -10.37
N THR A 58 -34.34 -16.83 -10.88
CA THR A 58 -35.10 -16.62 -12.12
C THR A 58 -35.72 -15.21 -12.19
N PRO A 59 -35.63 -14.49 -13.33
CA PRO A 59 -36.07 -13.09 -13.41
C PRO A 59 -37.59 -12.94 -13.50
N GLU A 60 -38.12 -11.92 -12.81
CA GLU A 60 -39.45 -11.35 -13.04
C GLU A 60 -39.31 -9.97 -13.72
N ALA A 61 -40.26 -9.59 -14.56
CA ALA A 61 -40.07 -8.58 -15.61
C ALA A 61 -40.67 -7.19 -15.32
N THR A 62 -40.30 -6.21 -16.17
CA THR A 62 -40.85 -4.84 -16.29
C THR A 62 -40.34 -3.85 -15.20
N ALA A 63 -40.02 -2.58 -15.48
CA ALA A 63 -40.37 -1.73 -16.63
C ALA A 63 -39.25 -0.72 -17.04
N THR A 64 -39.37 -0.18 -18.27
CA THR A 64 -38.49 0.83 -18.87
C THR A 64 -38.66 2.24 -18.27
N PRO A 65 -37.58 2.93 -17.86
CA PRO A 65 -37.59 4.38 -17.63
C PRO A 65 -37.13 5.19 -18.86
N THR A 66 -37.73 6.38 -19.01
CA THR A 66 -37.53 7.38 -20.08
C THR A 66 -36.17 8.12 -19.99
N PRO A 67 -35.56 8.57 -21.11
CA PRO A 67 -34.23 9.21 -21.10
C PRO A 67 -34.21 10.75 -20.91
N THR A 68 -33.09 11.25 -20.35
CA THR A 68 -32.47 12.59 -20.60
C THR A 68 -33.21 13.83 -20.05
N PRO A 69 -32.55 14.98 -19.75
CA PRO A 69 -31.11 15.35 -19.77
C PRO A 69 -30.45 15.25 -18.36
N ALA A 70 -29.26 15.77 -18.02
CA ALA A 70 -28.33 16.71 -18.69
C ALA A 70 -26.84 16.39 -18.39
N ALA A 71 -25.95 17.39 -18.46
CA ALA A 71 -24.53 17.34 -18.08
C ALA A 71 -24.21 18.35 -16.97
N GLU A 72 -23.16 18.08 -16.18
CA GLU A 72 -22.54 19.05 -15.29
C GLU A 72 -21.02 19.14 -15.58
N GLU A 73 -20.43 20.30 -15.31
CA GLU A 73 -19.21 20.82 -15.93
C GLU A 73 -17.93 20.40 -15.16
N PRO A 74 -16.79 20.15 -15.83
CA PRO A 74 -15.55 19.77 -15.14
C PRO A 74 -14.98 20.95 -14.35
N ALA A 75 -14.84 20.78 -13.03
CA ALA A 75 -14.15 21.74 -12.18
C ALA A 75 -12.67 21.87 -12.58
N THR A 76 -12.23 23.10 -12.81
CA THR A 76 -10.86 23.45 -13.23
C THR A 76 -9.81 23.05 -12.21
N THR A 77 -8.82 22.25 -12.63
CA THR A 77 -7.56 22.07 -11.91
C THR A 77 -6.68 23.31 -12.06
N THR A 78 -6.28 23.90 -10.93
CA THR A 78 -5.29 24.99 -10.89
C THR A 78 -3.88 24.43 -11.04
N GLU A 79 -3.19 24.79 -12.12
CA GLU A 79 -1.73 24.60 -12.22
C GLU A 79 -0.98 25.57 -11.27
N ALA A 80 0.01 25.05 -10.57
CA ALA A 80 1.04 25.82 -9.85
C ALA A 80 2.37 25.03 -9.92
N PRO A 81 3.52 25.71 -9.93
CA PRO A 81 4.40 25.66 -11.09
C PRO A 81 5.40 24.51 -11.11
N ALA A 82 5.78 24.12 -12.32
CA ALA A 82 6.90 23.22 -12.57
C ALA A 82 8.21 23.81 -12.02
N ALA A 83 8.86 23.10 -11.10
CA ALA A 83 10.23 23.35 -10.71
C ALA A 83 11.17 22.71 -11.74
N THR A 84 11.98 23.53 -12.41
CA THR A 84 12.96 23.09 -13.42
C THR A 84 14.00 22.15 -12.82
N THR A 85 13.95 20.86 -13.16
CA THR A 85 15.02 19.91 -12.85
C THR A 85 16.17 20.07 -13.85
N THR A 86 17.23 20.76 -13.43
CA THR A 86 18.52 20.68 -14.12
C THR A 86 19.11 19.30 -13.88
N ALA A 87 19.27 18.50 -14.93
CA ALA A 87 19.90 17.20 -14.83
C ALA A 87 21.41 17.35 -14.53
N ASP A 88 21.88 16.69 -13.48
CA ASP A 88 23.30 16.38 -13.29
C ASP A 88 23.47 14.90 -12.92
N SER A 89 24.54 14.29 -13.41
CA SER A 89 24.72 12.84 -13.39
C SER A 89 25.58 12.39 -12.21
N GLY A 90 24.98 12.25 -11.03
CA GLY A 90 25.71 11.74 -9.86
C GLY A 90 25.03 11.88 -8.50
N SER A 91 24.05 11.01 -8.22
CA SER A 91 23.59 10.68 -6.85
C SER A 91 22.95 11.82 -6.03
N THR A 92 21.70 12.20 -6.36
CA THR A 92 20.94 13.24 -5.61
C THR A 92 19.48 12.88 -5.25
N ASP A 93 18.96 11.72 -5.68
CA ASP A 93 17.50 11.43 -5.68
C ASP A 93 16.99 10.68 -4.43
N GLY A 94 17.53 11.01 -3.26
CA GLY A 94 17.11 10.44 -1.97
C GLY A 94 17.12 8.90 -1.93
N TYR A 95 16.17 8.31 -1.19
CA TYR A 95 16.06 6.85 -1.09
C TYR A 95 15.63 6.20 -2.42
N MET A 96 14.85 6.90 -3.25
CA MET A 96 14.37 6.38 -4.54
C MET A 96 15.48 6.20 -5.57
N GLY A 97 16.54 7.02 -5.54
CA GLY A 97 17.74 6.79 -6.35
C GLY A 97 18.39 5.44 -6.04
N ILE A 98 18.46 5.06 -4.76
CA ILE A 98 19.01 3.77 -4.30
C ILE A 98 18.08 2.62 -4.71
N VAL A 99 16.77 2.72 -4.48
CA VAL A 99 15.78 1.72 -4.94
C VAL A 99 15.91 1.48 -6.45
N SER A 100 15.96 2.56 -7.24
CA SER A 100 16.02 2.50 -8.70
C SER A 100 17.32 1.87 -9.19
N LYS A 101 18.46 2.25 -8.60
CA LYS A 101 19.79 1.68 -8.89
C LYS A 101 19.78 0.16 -8.73
N TRP A 102 19.36 -0.35 -7.57
CA TRP A 102 19.46 -1.77 -7.25
C TRP A 102 18.40 -2.62 -7.93
N ARG A 103 17.18 -2.11 -8.13
CA ARG A 103 16.19 -2.79 -8.99
C ARG A 103 16.64 -2.86 -10.45
N SER A 104 17.24 -1.79 -10.98
CA SER A 104 17.81 -1.82 -12.33
C SER A 104 18.97 -2.80 -12.45
N ALA A 105 19.87 -2.87 -11.45
CA ALA A 105 20.97 -3.83 -11.42
C ALA A 105 20.45 -5.29 -11.43
N GLY A 106 19.39 -5.58 -10.68
CA GLY A 106 18.72 -6.89 -10.66
C GLY A 106 17.84 -7.18 -11.88
N GLY A 107 17.74 -6.28 -12.87
CA GLY A 107 16.87 -6.45 -14.04
C GLY A 107 15.36 -6.36 -13.74
N LEU A 108 14.99 -5.76 -12.61
CA LEU A 108 13.61 -5.64 -12.14
C LEU A 108 12.91 -4.37 -12.68
N PRO A 109 11.58 -4.39 -12.87
CA PRO A 109 10.82 -3.18 -13.19
C PRO A 109 10.99 -2.09 -12.12
N ALA A 110 11.05 -0.82 -12.53
CA ALA A 110 11.08 0.30 -11.59
C ALA A 110 9.80 0.35 -10.73
N LEU A 111 9.95 0.77 -9.47
CA LEU A 111 8.81 1.08 -8.59
C LEU A 111 8.50 2.58 -8.68
N THR A 112 7.22 2.93 -8.57
CA THR A 112 6.78 4.32 -8.47
C THR A 112 6.76 4.75 -7.00
N GLN A 113 7.29 5.93 -6.70
CA GLN A 113 7.17 6.53 -5.37
C GLN A 113 5.70 6.87 -5.07
N ASP A 114 5.17 6.44 -3.93
CA ASP A 114 3.79 6.71 -3.51
C ASP A 114 3.74 7.35 -2.12
N SER A 115 3.20 8.57 -2.04
CA SER A 115 3.16 9.37 -0.81
C SER A 115 2.22 8.81 0.27
N THR A 116 1.26 7.94 -0.09
CA THR A 116 0.46 7.21 0.90
C THR A 116 1.33 6.17 1.60
N LEU A 117 2.12 5.42 0.83
CA LEU A 117 3.05 4.42 1.37
C LEU A 117 4.18 5.07 2.18
N GLU A 118 4.64 6.27 1.80
CA GLU A 118 5.60 7.04 2.62
C GLU A 118 5.00 7.45 3.98
N GLY A 119 3.75 7.91 3.98
CA GLY A 119 3.01 8.23 5.21
C GLY A 119 2.80 7.00 6.10
N ASN A 120 2.45 5.87 5.50
CA ASN A 120 2.30 4.58 6.20
C ASN A 120 3.64 4.10 6.80
N ALA A 121 4.72 4.12 6.02
CA ALA A 121 6.06 3.76 6.49
C ALA A 121 6.54 4.68 7.62
N LEU A 122 6.29 6.00 7.53
CA LEU A 122 6.64 6.97 8.57
C LEU A 122 5.88 6.68 9.87
N LYS A 123 4.59 6.37 9.78
CA LYS A 123 3.77 5.97 10.92
C LYS A 123 4.33 4.71 11.56
N THR A 124 4.56 3.63 10.80
CA THR A 124 5.10 2.37 11.34
C THR A 124 6.47 2.56 12.00
N ALA A 125 7.38 3.31 11.39
CA ALA A 125 8.70 3.59 11.98
C ALA A 125 8.59 4.42 13.28
N THR A 126 7.62 5.35 13.35
CA THR A 126 7.34 6.13 14.55
C THR A 126 6.77 5.25 15.67
N ASP A 127 5.69 4.54 15.38
CA ASP A 127 4.92 3.73 16.34
C ASP A 127 5.69 2.48 16.80
N SER A 128 6.64 2.01 16.00
CA SER A 128 7.62 1.00 16.40
C SER A 128 8.50 1.41 17.58
N GLY A 129 8.65 2.71 17.87
CA GLY A 129 9.38 3.20 19.05
C GLY A 129 10.85 2.76 19.14
N GLY A 130 11.52 2.55 18.00
CA GLY A 130 12.89 2.01 17.93
C GLY A 130 12.99 0.48 17.98
N THR A 131 11.87 -0.24 17.97
CA THR A 131 11.80 -1.69 17.74
C THR A 131 11.56 -2.02 16.26
N LEU A 132 11.53 -3.30 15.89
CA LEU A 132 11.17 -3.74 14.53
C LEU A 132 9.75 -4.34 14.56
N THR A 133 8.75 -3.49 14.80
CA THR A 133 7.35 -3.91 14.94
C THR A 133 6.58 -3.58 13.66
N HIS A 134 6.28 -4.59 12.87
CA HIS A 134 5.49 -4.43 11.65
C HIS A 134 4.05 -3.98 11.95
N GLU A 135 3.56 -3.06 11.13
CA GLU A 135 2.17 -2.59 11.11
C GLU A 135 1.77 -2.34 9.64
N LEU A 136 0.87 -3.18 9.11
CA LEU A 136 0.37 -3.02 7.74
C LEU A 136 -0.81 -2.04 7.73
N ASN A 137 -0.51 -0.79 7.40
CA ASN A 137 -1.51 0.27 7.25
C ASN A 137 -2.34 0.09 5.96
N PRO A 138 -3.54 0.70 5.84
CA PRO A 138 -4.37 0.60 4.64
C PRO A 138 -3.61 1.00 3.37
N GLY A 139 -3.73 0.17 2.33
CA GLY A 139 -2.99 0.32 1.06
C GLY A 139 -1.62 -0.36 1.03
N THR A 140 -1.01 -0.67 2.18
CA THR A 140 0.26 -1.41 2.24
C THR A 140 0.01 -2.92 2.03
N MET A 141 0.66 -3.51 1.03
CA MET A 141 0.56 -4.94 0.72
C MET A 141 1.73 -5.77 1.26
N ALA A 142 2.90 -5.14 1.44
CA ALA A 142 4.07 -5.70 2.11
C ALA A 142 4.91 -4.58 2.73
N GLN A 143 5.78 -4.93 3.67
CA GLN A 143 6.55 -3.98 4.45
C GLN A 143 7.90 -4.58 4.88
N VAL A 144 8.95 -3.77 4.86
CA VAL A 144 10.30 -4.12 5.33
C VAL A 144 10.77 -3.08 6.36
N LEU A 145 11.38 -3.53 7.46
CA LEU A 145 11.88 -2.68 8.55
C LEU A 145 13.35 -3.01 8.84
N ALA A 146 14.16 -2.02 9.22
CA ALA A 146 15.50 -2.23 9.75
C ALA A 146 16.03 -1.01 10.52
N PRO A 147 16.97 -1.18 11.47
CA PRO A 147 17.61 -0.06 12.15
C PRO A 147 18.48 0.76 11.20
N GLY A 148 18.54 2.08 11.39
CA GLY A 148 19.39 2.96 10.59
C GLY A 148 19.28 4.44 10.95
N ASN A 149 19.76 5.28 10.05
CA ASN A 149 19.82 6.74 10.16
C ASN A 149 19.71 7.39 8.77
N ALA A 150 19.65 8.72 8.72
CA ALA A 150 19.37 9.45 7.47
C ALA A 150 20.40 9.20 6.36
N ASP A 151 21.65 8.91 6.74
CA ASP A 151 22.80 8.84 5.83
C ASP A 151 23.11 7.40 5.36
N ASN A 152 22.46 6.37 5.93
CA ASN A 152 22.82 4.97 5.72
C ASN A 152 21.83 4.12 4.92
N PHE A 153 20.82 4.71 4.26
CA PHE A 153 19.77 3.95 3.58
C PHE A 153 20.29 2.90 2.59
N GLU A 154 21.40 3.13 1.85
CA GLU A 154 21.96 2.11 0.96
C GLU A 154 22.52 0.89 1.71
N SER A 155 23.13 1.10 2.89
CA SER A 155 23.57 -0.01 3.75
C SER A 155 22.38 -0.79 4.31
N VAL A 156 21.26 -0.13 4.60
CA VAL A 156 20.02 -0.79 5.02
C VAL A 156 19.38 -1.55 3.86
N TYR A 157 19.17 -0.89 2.73
CA TYR A 157 18.47 -1.44 1.57
C TYR A 157 19.22 -2.63 0.96
N VAL A 158 20.52 -2.48 0.72
CA VAL A 158 21.34 -3.55 0.14
C VAL A 158 21.82 -4.49 1.22
N GLY A 159 22.56 -3.94 2.20
CA GLY A 159 23.27 -4.72 3.21
C GLY A 159 22.35 -5.39 4.23
N GLY A 160 21.28 -4.73 4.65
CA GLY A 160 20.31 -5.26 5.61
C GLY A 160 19.19 -6.10 5.00
N TRP A 161 18.65 -5.68 3.85
CA TRP A 161 17.51 -6.34 3.21
C TRP A 161 17.87 -7.23 2.01
N LEU A 162 18.46 -6.70 0.94
CA LEU A 162 18.73 -7.53 -0.27
C LEU A 162 19.76 -8.64 -0.02
N CYS A 163 20.80 -8.38 0.77
CA CYS A 163 21.87 -9.33 1.08
C CYS A 163 21.44 -10.50 2.00
N GLU A 164 20.18 -10.55 2.42
CA GLU A 164 19.55 -11.78 2.90
C GLU A 164 19.64 -12.92 1.87
N ILE A 165 19.58 -12.59 0.57
CA ILE A 165 19.81 -13.51 -0.53
C ILE A 165 21.00 -12.97 -1.36
N PRO A 166 22.26 -13.24 -0.95
CA PRO A 166 23.45 -12.63 -1.57
C PRO A 166 23.70 -13.10 -3.02
N THR A 167 22.97 -14.12 -3.49
CA THR A 167 23.01 -14.64 -4.86
C THR A 167 21.98 -14.01 -5.79
N LEU A 168 21.28 -12.95 -5.36
CA LEU A 168 20.36 -12.22 -6.25
C LEU A 168 21.12 -11.57 -7.42
N PRO A 169 20.50 -11.52 -8.63
CA PRO A 169 21.07 -10.81 -9.78
C PRO A 169 21.41 -9.35 -9.44
N GLY A 170 22.54 -8.85 -9.97
CA GLY A 170 22.95 -7.45 -9.82
C GLY A 170 23.59 -7.10 -8.47
N LEU A 171 23.70 -8.03 -7.53
CA LEU A 171 24.44 -7.81 -6.28
C LEU A 171 25.96 -7.98 -6.47
N ASP A 172 26.41 -8.80 -7.41
CA ASP A 172 27.81 -8.89 -7.88
C ASP A 172 28.90 -8.92 -6.79
N GLY A 173 28.61 -9.58 -5.65
CA GLY A 173 29.53 -9.69 -4.50
C GLY A 173 29.52 -8.51 -3.53
N ILE A 174 28.69 -7.47 -3.74
CA ILE A 174 28.62 -6.27 -2.89
C ILE A 174 28.30 -6.61 -1.42
N CYS A 175 27.62 -7.72 -1.17
CA CYS A 175 27.26 -8.20 0.17
C CYS A 175 28.48 -8.50 1.04
N ASP A 176 29.63 -8.87 0.47
CA ASP A 176 30.88 -9.06 1.22
C ASP A 176 31.33 -7.76 1.93
N THR A 177 30.84 -6.60 1.47
CA THR A 177 31.10 -5.28 2.07
C THR A 177 29.86 -4.72 2.76
N LEU A 178 28.71 -4.63 2.09
CA LEU A 178 27.54 -3.93 2.63
C LEU A 178 26.77 -4.71 3.70
N ALA A 179 26.85 -6.05 3.71
CA ALA A 179 26.23 -6.87 4.77
C ALA A 179 27.10 -6.96 6.06
N GLN A 180 28.28 -6.32 6.09
CA GLN A 180 29.13 -6.33 7.29
C GLN A 180 28.43 -5.64 8.46
N GLY A 181 28.25 -6.37 9.57
CA GLY A 181 27.53 -5.90 10.75
C GLY A 181 26.03 -6.23 10.75
N TRP A 182 25.48 -6.69 9.63
CA TRP A 182 24.11 -7.20 9.57
C TRP A 182 24.04 -8.67 10.00
N ASN A 183 22.97 -9.04 10.69
CA ASN A 183 22.70 -10.42 11.10
C ASN A 183 21.34 -10.86 10.55
N HIS A 184 21.36 -11.48 9.37
CA HIS A 184 20.15 -11.97 8.69
C HIS A 184 19.53 -13.18 9.39
N ALA A 185 20.27 -13.94 10.20
CA ALA A 185 19.79 -15.15 10.89
C ALA A 185 19.09 -16.19 9.98
N GLY A 186 19.38 -16.20 8.67
CA GLY A 186 18.72 -17.06 7.68
C GLY A 186 17.35 -16.57 7.20
N GLN A 187 16.97 -15.34 7.52
CA GLN A 187 15.79 -14.67 6.95
C GLN A 187 16.03 -14.31 5.48
N THR A 188 14.96 -14.32 4.68
CA THR A 188 14.94 -13.99 3.25
C THR A 188 13.79 -13.03 2.87
N GLY A 189 12.91 -12.72 3.83
CA GLY A 189 11.64 -12.08 3.56
C GLY A 189 11.76 -10.64 3.05
N HIS A 190 12.78 -9.90 3.48
CA HIS A 190 12.97 -8.52 3.00
C HIS A 190 13.49 -8.53 1.56
N ALA A 191 14.43 -9.42 1.25
CA ALA A 191 14.90 -9.63 -0.12
C ALA A 191 13.77 -10.10 -1.06
N GLU A 192 12.93 -11.04 -0.64
CA GLU A 192 11.78 -11.54 -1.40
C GLU A 192 10.75 -10.42 -1.70
N ILE A 193 10.42 -9.59 -0.70
CA ILE A 193 9.51 -8.45 -0.87
C ILE A 193 10.11 -7.43 -1.85
N LEU A 194 11.35 -7.00 -1.65
CA LEU A 194 11.98 -5.93 -2.44
C LEU A 194 12.33 -6.34 -3.87
N THR A 195 12.50 -7.64 -4.13
CA THR A 195 12.75 -8.17 -5.48
C THR A 195 11.50 -8.65 -6.20
N SER A 196 10.36 -8.74 -5.53
CA SER A 196 9.10 -9.09 -6.17
C SER A 196 8.73 -8.14 -7.32
N THR A 197 8.14 -8.71 -8.36
CA THR A 197 7.51 -8.00 -9.48
C THR A 197 6.00 -7.86 -9.31
N SER A 198 5.42 -8.31 -8.19
CA SER A 198 4.00 -8.11 -7.89
C SER A 198 3.67 -6.68 -7.48
N TYR A 199 4.64 -5.99 -6.86
CA TYR A 199 4.51 -4.61 -6.41
C TYR A 199 4.95 -3.65 -7.52
N THR A 200 4.26 -2.52 -7.60
CA THR A 200 4.50 -1.45 -8.58
C THR A 200 4.81 -0.11 -7.91
N LYS A 201 4.56 0.00 -6.61
CA LYS A 201 4.73 1.19 -5.78
C LYS A 201 5.58 0.91 -4.56
N ILE A 202 6.22 1.97 -4.06
CA ILE A 202 6.96 1.95 -2.79
C ILE A 202 6.89 3.32 -2.12
N GLY A 203 6.87 3.33 -0.80
CA GLY A 203 7.12 4.51 0.03
C GLY A 203 8.03 4.15 1.18
N CYS A 204 9.09 4.92 1.42
CA CYS A 204 10.04 4.67 2.50
C CYS A 204 10.17 5.90 3.41
N ALA A 205 10.38 5.67 4.69
CA ALA A 205 10.58 6.73 5.67
C ALA A 205 11.47 6.26 6.82
N LEU A 206 12.04 7.24 7.53
CA LEU A 206 12.87 7.07 8.71
C LEU A 206 12.24 7.79 9.90
N ALA A 207 11.98 7.05 10.98
CA ALA A 207 11.66 7.61 12.29
C ALA A 207 12.19 6.70 13.40
N SER A 208 12.45 7.27 14.59
CA SER A 208 12.89 6.51 15.77
C SER A 208 14.13 5.60 15.56
N GLY A 209 14.99 5.92 14.58
CA GLY A 209 16.15 5.10 14.22
C GLY A 209 15.82 3.85 13.39
N ILE A 210 14.61 3.76 12.83
CA ILE A 210 14.13 2.67 11.99
C ILE A 210 13.80 3.20 10.59
N TRP A 211 14.40 2.61 9.58
CA TRP A 211 13.88 2.71 8.21
C TRP A 211 12.77 1.69 8.03
N ALA A 212 11.64 2.16 7.50
CA ALA A 212 10.55 1.33 7.00
C ALA A 212 10.35 1.62 5.51
N CYS A 213 9.99 0.61 4.74
CA CYS A 213 9.46 0.75 3.39
C CYS A 213 8.20 -0.11 3.23
N ASP A 214 7.14 0.52 2.72
CA ASP A 214 5.85 -0.09 2.40
C ASP A 214 5.71 -0.23 0.87
N LEU A 215 5.16 -1.35 0.40
CA LEU A 215 5.01 -1.69 -1.01
C LEU A 215 3.56 -2.06 -1.37
N ALA A 216 3.16 -1.78 -2.61
CA ALA A 216 1.87 -2.13 -3.21
C ALA A 216 1.99 -2.44 -4.71
#